data_AF-A0AAV9R527-F1
#
_entry.id   AF-A0AAV9R527-F1
#
_cell.length_a   1.000
_cell.length_b   1.000
_cell.length_c   1.000
_cell.angle_alpha   90.00
_cell.angle_beta   90.00
_cell.angle_gamma   90.00
#
_symmetry.space_group_name_H-M   'P 1'
#
loop_
_entity.id
_entity.type
_entity.pdbx_description
1 polymer ?
#
loop_
_entity_poly.entity_id
_entity_poly.type
_entity_poly.pdbx_seq_one_letter_code
_entity_poly.pdbx_strand_id
1 'polypeptide(L)'
;MAFDNLALFVSVLLIKPDADRAQKHGMDEFISANPCNFDHASLFELVQRLTLDHRLNDSYSCLGWFSPGQVFVLDEYCARYGVRGCHRHLCYLSDLLERAENGAMIDPTLLHYSYAFCASHVHGNRPDGIGTVTVEEKERFEEIKERLRVLLENQITHFR
;
A
#
# COMPACT_ATOMS: atom_id res chain seq x y z
N MET A 1 22.07 -14.31 2.18
CA MET A 1 21.28 -13.15 1.67
C MET A 1 19.83 -13.49 1.33
N ALA A 2 19.31 -14.70 1.59
CA ALA A 2 17.88 -15.03 1.43
C ALA A 2 17.11 -15.06 2.76
N PHE A 3 17.80 -15.00 3.90
CA PHE A 3 17.22 -15.16 5.24
C PHE A 3 16.75 -13.84 5.89
N ASP A 4 17.25 -12.68 5.45
CA ASP A 4 16.92 -11.40 6.11
C ASP A 4 15.53 -10.86 5.73
N ASN A 5 15.04 -11.17 4.53
CA ASN A 5 13.70 -10.74 4.10
C ASN A 5 12.57 -11.56 4.73
N LEU A 6 12.82 -12.82 5.08
CA LEU A 6 11.85 -13.63 5.82
C LEU A 6 11.73 -13.14 7.27
N ALA A 7 12.83 -12.71 7.88
CA ALA A 7 12.82 -12.12 9.23
C ALA A 7 11.98 -10.83 9.28
N LEU A 8 12.04 -9.99 8.24
CA LEU A 8 11.22 -8.78 8.18
C LEU A 8 9.74 -9.08 7.91
N PHE A 9 9.45 -10.05 7.04
CA PHE A 9 8.08 -10.53 6.78
C PHE A 9 7.45 -11.16 8.04
N VAL A 10 8.23 -11.95 8.77
CA VAL A 10 7.88 -12.51 10.08
C VAL A 10 7.74 -11.41 11.13
N SER A 11 8.60 -10.40 11.14
CA SER A 11 8.49 -9.26 12.06
C SER A 11 7.19 -8.49 11.82
N VAL A 12 6.80 -8.24 10.57
CA VAL A 12 5.51 -7.59 10.23
C VAL A 12 4.32 -8.47 10.59
N LEU A 13 4.39 -9.79 10.38
CA LEU A 13 3.36 -10.73 10.79
C LEU A 13 3.20 -10.81 12.33
N LEU A 14 4.29 -10.63 13.08
CA LEU A 14 4.33 -10.67 14.54
C LEU A 14 3.92 -9.35 15.23
N ILE A 15 3.72 -8.25 14.49
CA ILE A 15 3.41 -6.91 15.05
C ILE A 15 1.89 -6.67 15.29
N LYS A 16 0.98 -7.55 14.82
CA LYS A 16 -0.46 -7.52 15.20
C LYS A 16 -0.81 -8.75 16.08
N PRO A 17 -1.90 -8.72 16.89
CA PRO A 17 -2.17 -9.62 18.03
C PRO A 17 -2.50 -11.08 17.67
N ASP A 18 -2.07 -11.56 16.51
CA ASP A 18 -2.09 -12.99 16.13
C ASP A 18 -0.82 -13.74 16.59
N ALA A 19 0.08 -13.09 17.33
CA ALA A 19 1.20 -13.78 17.99
C ALA A 19 0.71 -14.93 18.89
N ASP A 20 -0.46 -14.78 19.54
CA ASP A 20 -1.07 -15.84 20.36
C ASP A 20 -1.73 -16.95 19.54
N ARG A 21 -2.10 -16.69 18.27
CA ARG A 21 -2.76 -17.67 17.40
C ARG A 21 -1.76 -18.43 16.52
N ALA A 22 -0.68 -17.79 16.11
CA ALA A 22 0.43 -18.40 15.38
C ALA A 22 1.22 -19.42 16.22
N GLN A 23 1.15 -19.32 17.56
CA GLN A 23 1.84 -20.22 18.48
C GLN A 23 1.20 -21.62 18.60
N LYS A 24 0.02 -21.84 18.01
CA LYS A 24 -0.66 -23.15 17.97
C LYS A 24 -0.78 -23.65 16.52
N HIS A 25 0.29 -24.28 16.04
CA HIS A 25 0.36 -25.20 14.88
C HIS A 25 0.21 -24.66 13.44
N GLY A 26 0.33 -23.36 13.17
CA GLY A 26 0.16 -22.82 11.80
C GLY A 26 1.42 -22.38 11.04
N MET A 27 2.57 -22.21 11.69
CA MET A 27 3.74 -21.54 11.09
C MET A 27 4.56 -22.43 10.13
N ASP A 28 4.66 -23.73 10.39
CA ASP A 28 5.54 -24.63 9.61
C ASP A 28 5.01 -24.87 8.18
N GLU A 29 3.69 -24.85 7.99
CA GLU A 29 3.06 -24.98 6.67
C GLU A 29 3.26 -23.71 5.82
N PHE A 30 3.25 -22.53 6.44
CA PHE A 30 3.57 -21.27 5.77
C PHE A 30 5.06 -21.16 5.40
N ILE A 31 5.95 -21.67 6.25
CA ILE A 31 7.41 -21.66 5.99
C ILE A 31 7.78 -22.66 4.89
N SER A 32 7.06 -23.78 4.78
CA SER A 32 7.33 -24.84 3.80
C SER A 32 6.61 -24.67 2.45
N ALA A 33 5.59 -23.81 2.38
CA ALA A 33 4.89 -23.50 1.13
C ALA A 33 5.83 -22.82 0.12
N ASN A 34 5.66 -23.16 -1.16
CA ASN A 34 6.40 -22.48 -2.23
C ASN A 34 5.95 -21.01 -2.31
N PRO A 35 6.86 -20.04 -2.13
CA PRO A 35 6.53 -18.62 -2.16
C PRO A 35 5.78 -18.20 -3.43
N CYS A 36 6.06 -18.82 -4.58
CA CYS A 36 5.45 -18.46 -5.86
C CYS A 36 3.94 -18.80 -5.96
N ASN A 37 3.39 -19.58 -5.02
CA ASN A 37 1.99 -20.01 -5.07
C ASN A 37 1.04 -19.04 -4.36
N PHE A 38 1.56 -17.97 -3.75
CA PHE A 38 0.74 -17.01 -3.03
C PHE A 38 0.25 -15.87 -3.92
N ASP A 39 -0.90 -15.31 -3.56
CA ASP A 39 -1.34 -14.03 -4.10
C ASP A 39 -0.52 -12.89 -3.47
N HIS A 40 0.58 -12.55 -4.13
CA HIS A 40 1.49 -11.50 -3.71
C HIS A 40 0.88 -10.10 -3.79
N ALA A 41 -0.16 -9.89 -4.60
CA ALA A 41 -0.84 -8.59 -4.65
C ALA A 41 -1.60 -8.33 -3.35
N SER A 42 -2.34 -9.33 -2.86
CA SER A 42 -3.05 -9.27 -1.58
C SER A 42 -2.11 -9.22 -0.38
N LEU A 43 -1.04 -10.03 -0.39
CA LEU A 43 -0.03 -10.01 0.68
C LEU A 43 0.68 -8.66 0.75
N PHE A 44 1.04 -8.08 -0.39
CA PHE A 44 1.66 -6.76 -0.44
C PHE A 44 0.72 -5.68 0.12
N GLU A 45 -0.57 -5.70 -0.26
CA GLU A 45 -1.56 -4.76 0.27
C GLU A 45 -1.65 -4.85 1.80
N LEU A 46 -1.65 -6.07 2.37
CA LEU A 46 -1.62 -6.25 3.82
C LEU A 46 -0.34 -5.63 4.45
N VAL A 47 0.83 -5.94 3.90
CA VAL A 47 2.12 -5.46 4.44
C VAL A 47 2.22 -3.94 4.33
N GLN A 48 1.83 -3.35 3.19
CA GLN A 48 1.81 -1.91 2.97
C GLN A 48 0.89 -1.21 3.98
N ARG A 49 -0.33 -1.73 4.16
CA ARG A 49 -1.31 -1.21 5.10
C ARG A 49 -0.82 -1.26 6.55
N LEU A 50 -0.25 -2.38 6.98
CA LEU A 50 0.32 -2.51 8.33
C LEU A 50 1.52 -1.58 8.54
N THR A 51 2.34 -1.38 7.50
CA THR A 51 3.46 -0.44 7.53
C THR A 51 2.95 0.99 7.69
N LEU A 52 1.87 1.35 7.00
CA LEU A 52 1.23 2.66 7.12
C LEU A 52 0.63 2.88 8.51
N ASP A 53 -0.11 1.89 9.03
CA ASP A 53 -0.67 1.94 10.38
C ASP A 53 0.45 2.16 11.41
N HIS A 54 1.55 1.41 11.32
CA HIS A 54 2.69 1.58 12.21
C HIS A 54 3.27 3.00 12.12
N ARG A 55 3.41 3.54 10.90
CA ARG A 55 3.95 4.89 10.69
C ARG A 55 3.04 5.97 11.26
N LEU A 56 1.74 5.90 11.03
CA LEU A 56 0.78 6.90 11.51
C LEU A 56 0.53 6.83 13.01
N ASN A 57 0.77 5.67 13.64
CA ASN A 57 0.74 5.54 15.09
C ASN A 57 2.01 6.05 15.77
N ASP A 58 3.14 6.06 15.07
CA ASP A 58 4.35 6.73 15.54
C ASP A 58 4.24 8.24 15.30
N SER A 59 4.74 9.03 16.25
CA SER A 59 4.61 10.48 16.40
C SER A 59 4.35 11.24 15.08
N TYR A 60 3.34 12.13 15.02
CA TYR A 60 2.78 12.91 13.89
C TYR A 60 3.71 13.42 12.75
N SER A 61 5.02 13.29 12.90
CA SER A 61 6.08 13.58 11.95
C SER A 61 6.01 12.86 10.60
N CYS A 62 5.35 11.69 10.50
CA CYS A 62 5.42 10.91 9.26
C CYS A 62 4.47 11.39 8.15
N LEU A 63 3.30 11.94 8.52
CA LEU A 63 2.25 12.40 7.58
C LEU A 63 1.90 11.38 6.48
N GLY A 64 2.02 10.09 6.77
CA GLY A 64 1.80 8.98 5.84
C GLY A 64 3.04 8.51 5.07
N TRP A 65 4.16 9.23 5.10
CA TRP A 65 5.39 8.84 4.42
C TRP A 65 6.06 7.63 5.07
N PHE A 66 6.43 6.66 4.24
CA PHE A 66 7.34 5.58 4.60
C PHE A 66 8.77 6.10 4.75
N SER A 67 9.55 5.47 5.63
CA SER A 67 10.99 5.74 5.72
C SER A 67 11.72 5.17 4.49
N PRO A 68 12.93 5.65 4.16
CA PRO A 68 13.72 5.11 3.05
C PRO A 68 13.92 3.58 3.12
N GLY A 69 14.12 3.04 4.32
CA GLY A 69 14.26 1.60 4.53
C GLY A 69 12.96 0.82 4.28
N GLN A 70 11.81 1.38 4.66
CA GLN A 70 10.51 0.75 4.38
C GLN A 70 10.21 0.76 2.87
N VAL A 71 10.45 1.87 2.19
CA VAL A 71 10.30 1.98 0.72
C VAL A 71 11.16 0.94 0.02
N PHE A 72 12.43 0.84 0.41
CA PHE A 72 13.36 -0.14 -0.16
C PHE A 72 12.83 -1.58 -0.04
N VAL A 73 12.37 -1.97 1.15
CA VAL A 73 11.82 -3.31 1.38
C VAL A 73 10.58 -3.58 0.51
N LEU A 74 9.65 -2.61 0.48
CA LEU A 74 8.41 -2.75 -0.29
C LEU A 74 8.71 -2.86 -1.79
N ASP A 75 9.65 -2.07 -2.31
CA ASP A 75 10.07 -2.11 -3.69
C ASP A 75 10.78 -3.44 -4.05
N GLU A 76 11.67 -3.93 -3.19
CA GLU A 76 12.32 -5.24 -3.36
C GLU A 76 11.30 -6.40 -3.39
N TYR A 77 10.27 -6.35 -2.53
CA TYR A 77 9.18 -7.33 -2.57
C TYR A 77 8.47 -7.33 -3.93
N CYS A 78 8.16 -6.14 -4.45
CA CYS A 78 7.45 -5.99 -5.71
C CYS A 78 8.28 -6.44 -6.90
N ALA A 79 9.57 -6.10 -6.91
CA ALA A 79 10.51 -6.54 -7.93
C ALA A 79 10.65 -8.07 -7.94
N ARG A 80 10.64 -8.70 -6.77
CA ARG A 80 10.77 -10.16 -6.63
C ARG A 80 9.52 -10.93 -7.06
N TYR A 81 8.33 -10.42 -6.73
CA TYR A 81 7.07 -11.15 -6.89
C TYR A 81 6.13 -10.57 -7.95
N GLY A 82 6.56 -9.56 -8.70
CA GLY A 82 5.81 -9.02 -9.85
C GLY A 82 4.57 -8.21 -9.46
N VAL A 83 4.55 -7.58 -8.28
CA VAL A 83 3.42 -6.73 -7.86
C VAL A 83 3.41 -5.45 -8.70
N ARG A 84 2.31 -5.21 -9.44
CA ARG A 84 2.17 -4.10 -10.39
C ARG A 84 2.18 -2.75 -9.69
N GLY A 85 2.93 -1.78 -10.22
CA GLY A 85 3.05 -0.44 -9.65
C GLY A 85 1.70 0.27 -9.42
N CYS A 86 0.79 0.19 -10.39
CA CYS A 86 -0.53 0.85 -10.29
C CYS A 86 -1.34 0.29 -9.11
N HIS A 87 -1.41 -1.04 -8.96
CA HIS A 87 -2.02 -1.70 -7.79
C HIS A 87 -1.47 -1.14 -6.46
N ARG A 88 -0.14 -1.06 -6.31
CA ARG A 88 0.51 -0.55 -5.09
C ARG A 88 0.08 0.86 -4.73
N HIS A 89 0.00 1.75 -5.73
CA HIS A 89 -0.39 3.13 -5.51
C HIS A 89 -1.90 3.28 -5.29
N LEU A 90 -2.74 2.43 -5.89
CA LEU A 90 -4.18 2.42 -5.63
C LEU A 90 -4.50 1.95 -4.21
N CYS A 91 -3.88 0.86 -3.75
CA CYS A 91 -3.99 0.40 -2.36
C CYS A 91 -3.55 1.50 -1.40
N TYR A 92 -2.36 2.08 -1.65
CA TYR A 92 -1.83 3.14 -0.80
C TYR A 92 -2.71 4.39 -0.77
N LEU A 93 -3.21 4.84 -1.92
CA LEU A 93 -4.06 6.02 -2.01
C LEU A 93 -5.41 5.78 -1.32
N SER A 94 -6.00 4.61 -1.48
CA SER A 94 -7.21 4.21 -0.75
C SER A 94 -6.99 4.23 0.76
N ASP A 95 -5.86 3.67 1.20
CA ASP A 95 -5.49 3.61 2.61
C ASP A 95 -5.25 5.01 3.20
N LEU A 96 -4.51 5.87 2.48
CA LEU A 96 -4.26 7.26 2.89
C LEU A 96 -5.56 8.05 2.99
N LEU A 97 -6.47 7.89 2.03
CA LEU A 97 -7.78 8.55 2.06
C LEU A 97 -8.62 8.10 3.25
N GLU A 98 -8.69 6.80 3.52
CA GLU A 98 -9.42 6.29 4.69
C GLU A 98 -8.89 6.90 6.00
N ARG A 99 -7.57 7.06 6.12
CA ARG A 99 -6.94 7.68 7.30
C ARG A 99 -7.25 9.18 7.36
N ALA A 100 -7.19 9.88 6.23
CA ALA A 100 -7.51 11.30 6.14
C ALA A 100 -8.99 11.58 6.45
N GLU A 101 -9.91 10.74 5.96
CA GLU A 101 -11.36 10.78 6.26
C GLU A 101 -11.61 10.58 7.77
N ASN A 102 -10.77 9.78 8.44
CA ASN A 102 -10.79 9.58 9.89
C ASN A 102 -10.04 10.67 10.69
N GLY A 103 -9.61 11.75 10.05
CA GLY A 103 -8.96 12.90 10.69
C GLY A 103 -7.44 12.78 10.88
N ALA A 104 -6.79 11.76 10.31
CA ALA A 104 -5.34 11.71 10.31
C ALA A 104 -4.76 12.80 9.39
N MET A 105 -3.69 13.44 9.84
CA MET A 105 -2.94 14.39 9.01
C MET A 105 -2.10 13.63 7.99
N ILE A 106 -2.47 13.73 6.72
CA ILE A 106 -1.75 13.15 5.58
C ILE A 106 -1.12 14.26 4.75
N ASP A 107 0.13 14.07 4.31
CA ASP A 107 0.81 15.03 3.46
C ASP A 107 0.10 15.13 2.09
N PRO A 108 -0.37 16.31 1.66
CA PRO A 108 -1.03 16.48 0.38
C PRO A 108 -0.10 16.19 -0.82
N THR A 109 1.22 16.37 -0.65
CA THR A 109 2.23 16.04 -1.65
C THR A 109 2.29 14.54 -1.91
N LEU A 110 2.12 13.73 -0.86
CA LEU A 110 2.09 12.27 -0.95
C LEU A 110 0.84 11.78 -1.69
N LEU A 111 -0.33 12.34 -1.36
CA LEU A 111 -1.58 12.07 -2.09
C LEU A 111 -1.42 12.43 -3.57
N HIS A 112 -0.89 13.62 -3.87
CA HIS A 112 -0.66 14.08 -5.24
C HIS A 112 0.29 13.16 -6.01
N TYR A 113 1.42 12.78 -5.41
CA TYR A 113 2.40 11.88 -6.04
C TYR A 113 1.78 10.53 -6.43
N SER A 114 1.08 9.89 -5.49
CA SER A 114 0.41 8.61 -5.75
C SER A 114 -0.73 8.73 -6.75
N TYR A 115 -1.53 9.79 -6.67
CA TYR A 115 -2.61 10.05 -7.63
C TYR A 115 -2.06 10.27 -9.05
N ALA A 116 -1.03 11.11 -9.20
CA ALA A 116 -0.40 11.40 -10.50
C ALA A 116 0.21 10.13 -11.11
N PHE A 117 0.82 9.27 -10.29
CA PHE A 117 1.31 7.97 -10.72
C PHE A 117 0.17 7.12 -11.31
N CYS A 118 -0.92 6.91 -10.57
CA CYS A 118 -2.07 6.13 -11.04
C CYS A 118 -2.69 6.74 -12.30
N ALA A 119 -2.93 8.06 -12.31
CA ALA A 119 -3.51 8.77 -13.44
C ALA A 119 -2.65 8.64 -14.71
N SER A 120 -1.32 8.68 -14.60
CA SER A 120 -0.41 8.49 -15.74
C SER A 120 -0.46 7.06 -16.30
N HIS A 121 -0.78 6.06 -15.48
CA HIS A 121 -0.92 4.67 -15.90
C HIS A 121 -2.31 4.39 -16.49
N VAL A 122 -3.36 4.97 -15.91
CA VAL A 122 -4.75 4.81 -16.35
C VAL A 122 -5.03 5.56 -17.65
N HIS A 123 -4.56 6.81 -17.74
CA HIS A 123 -4.82 7.71 -18.87
C HIS A 123 -3.64 7.83 -19.86
N GLY A 124 -2.51 7.18 -19.58
CA GLY A 124 -1.29 7.32 -20.36
C GLY A 124 -1.48 6.94 -21.83
N ASN A 125 -1.35 7.93 -22.72
CA ASN A 125 -1.19 7.72 -24.16
C ASN A 125 0.21 7.15 -24.44
N ARG A 126 0.44 5.86 -24.16
CA ARG A 126 1.65 5.19 -24.65
C ARG A 126 1.54 5.04 -26.17
N PRO A 127 2.54 5.49 -26.96
CA PRO A 127 2.54 5.34 -28.42
C PRO A 127 2.45 3.87 -28.87
N ASP A 128 2.81 2.94 -27.97
CA ASP A 128 2.80 1.49 -28.22
C ASP A 128 1.45 0.82 -27.89
N GLY A 129 0.47 1.56 -27.35
CA GLY A 129 -0.89 1.05 -27.05
C GLY A 129 -1.02 0.04 -25.90
N ILE A 130 0.08 -0.40 -25.29
CA ILE A 130 0.08 -1.36 -24.18
C ILE A 130 -0.12 -0.60 -22.86
N GLY A 131 -1.39 -0.41 -22.49
CA GLY A 131 -1.79 -0.10 -21.12
C GLY A 131 -1.62 -1.35 -20.26
N THR A 132 -0.73 -1.30 -19.26
CA THR A 132 -0.51 -2.41 -18.32
C THR A 132 -1.50 -2.43 -17.16
N VAL A 133 -2.53 -1.56 -17.22
CA VAL A 133 -3.53 -1.37 -16.15
C VAL A 133 -4.75 -2.23 -16.42
N THR A 134 -5.18 -3.00 -15.41
CA THR A 134 -6.36 -3.86 -15.51
C THR A 134 -7.66 -3.06 -15.46
N VAL A 135 -8.79 -3.69 -15.84
CA VAL A 135 -10.11 -3.05 -15.71
C VAL A 135 -10.42 -2.73 -14.25
N GLU A 136 -10.15 -3.68 -13.35
CA GLU A 136 -10.31 -3.52 -11.91
C GLU A 136 -9.50 -2.34 -11.35
N GLU A 137 -8.26 -2.15 -11.81
CA GLU A 137 -7.43 -1.01 -11.41
C GLU A 137 -7.99 0.33 -11.91
N LYS A 138 -8.62 0.36 -13.10
CA LYS A 138 -9.28 1.57 -13.61
C LYS A 138 -10.54 1.91 -12.82
N GLU A 139 -11.36 0.91 -12.51
CA GLU A 139 -12.56 1.08 -11.69
C GLU A 139 -12.21 1.59 -10.29
N ARG A 140 -11.24 0.94 -9.63
CA ARG A 140 -10.73 1.36 -8.32
C ARG A 140 -10.15 2.78 -8.36
N PHE A 141 -9.49 3.17 -9.45
CA PHE A 141 -8.99 4.53 -9.62
C PHE A 141 -10.12 5.57 -9.66
N GLU A 142 -11.19 5.32 -10.41
CA GLU A 142 -12.32 6.26 -10.49
C GLU A 142 -13.05 6.40 -9.14
N GLU A 143 -13.19 5.31 -8.39
CA GLU A 143 -13.74 5.34 -7.02
C GLU A 143 -12.88 6.20 -6.09
N ILE A 144 -11.56 5.98 -6.09
CA ILE A 144 -10.61 6.72 -5.27
C ILE A 144 -10.57 8.21 -5.66
N LYS A 145 -10.65 8.52 -6.95
CA LYS A 145 -10.69 9.88 -7.47
C LYS A 145 -11.92 10.65 -6.99
N GLU A 146 -13.09 10.01 -6.99
CA GLU A 146 -14.30 10.64 -6.48
C GLU A 146 -14.23 10.86 -4.96
N ARG A 147 -13.73 9.88 -4.19
CA ARG A 147 -13.49 10.05 -2.75
C ARG A 147 -12.55 11.22 -2.45
N LEU A 148 -11.44 11.32 -3.19
CA LEU A 148 -10.50 12.42 -3.05
C LEU A 148 -11.17 13.78 -3.37
N ARG A 149 -12.00 13.85 -4.41
CA ARG A 149 -12.75 15.07 -4.75
C ARG A 149 -13.61 15.54 -3.57
N VAL A 150 -14.41 14.63 -3.02
CA VAL A 150 -15.29 14.91 -1.87
C VAL A 150 -14.49 15.37 -0.65
N LEU A 151 -13.37 14.70 -0.35
CA LEU A 151 -12.49 15.07 0.77
C LEU A 151 -11.93 16.49 0.60
N LEU A 152 -11.44 16.83 -0.59
CA LEU A 152 -10.89 18.15 -0.88
C LEU A 152 -11.96 19.24 -0.83
N GLU A 153 -13.17 18.98 -1.35
CA GLU A 153 -14.30 19.90 -1.25
C GLU A 153 -14.68 20.20 0.20
N ASN A 154 -14.70 19.18 1.05
CA ASN A 154 -14.95 19.35 2.49
C ASN A 154 -13.85 20.19 3.16
N GLN A 155 -12.58 19.96 2.83
CA GLN A 155 -11.46 20.73 3.38
C GLN A 155 -11.49 22.21 2.96
N ILE A 156 -11.84 22.49 1.70
CA ILE A 156 -11.94 23.87 1.19
C ILE A 156 -13.12 24.60 1.85
N THR A 157 -14.26 23.93 1.99
CA THR A 157 -15.48 24.54 2.57
C THR A 157 -15.39 24.79 4.08
N HIS A 158 -14.53 24.06 4.79
CA HIS A 158 -14.37 24.14 6.25
C HIS A 158 -13.03 24.75 6.70
N PHE A 159 -12.36 25.54 5.85
CA PHE A 159 -11.06 26.18 6.10
C PHE A 159 -11.11 27.33 7.15
N ARG A 160 -11.88 27.19 8.24
CA ARG A 160 -12.06 28.25 9.24
C ARG A 160 -10.87 28.42 10.19
#